data_AF-A0A0M2GK48-F1
#
_entry.id   AF-A0A0M2GK48-F1
#
_cell.length_a   1.000
_cell.length_b   1.000
_cell.length_c   1.000
_cell.angle_alpha   90.00
_cell.angle_beta   90.00
_cell.angle_gamma   90.00
#
_symmetry.space_group_name_H-M   'P 1'
#
loop_
_entity.id
_entity.type
_entity.pdbx_description
1 polymer ?
#
loop_
_entity_poly.entity_id
_entity_poly.type
_entity_poly.pdbx_seq_one_letter_code
_entity_poly.pdbx_strand_id
1 'polypeptide(L)'
;MARPRKPLLSTDRIVEAAGALVDAEGLAAVSTRRLAAELGVSGPSLYNHFRTKDEILEAVADSVSGQVDLSMFQDGRDWRTALHDWAVSYRAALRDHPNIVPVLARGPGRRPAGLRLADAVYGAMVAAGWPPAQATSIGALMRYFVMGSALGSFAGGFVDDASAYDPADYPHLQQAHLLAEQQEKIDERAFETGLTALLDGLALQYEQVHRTA
;
A
#
# COMPACT_ATOMS: atom_id res chain seq x y z
N MET A 1 35.33 29.41 7.60
CA MET A 1 34.67 28.12 7.89
C MET A 1 34.29 27.47 6.56
N ALA A 2 34.76 26.24 6.31
CA ALA A 2 34.38 25.50 5.12
C ALA A 2 32.89 25.17 5.17
N ARG A 3 32.12 25.55 4.14
CA ARG A 3 30.71 25.21 4.00
C ARG A 3 30.61 23.69 3.80
N PRO A 4 29.78 22.96 4.56
CA PRO A 4 29.64 21.51 4.37
C PRO A 4 29.20 21.22 2.92
N ARG A 5 29.87 20.26 2.27
CA ARG A 5 29.70 19.91 0.85
C ARG A 5 28.39 19.14 0.55
N LYS A 6 27.65 18.71 1.58
CA LYS A 6 26.26 18.23 1.48
C LYS A 6 25.34 19.30 2.07
N PRO A 7 24.28 19.72 1.37
CA PRO A 7 23.22 20.51 1.99
C PRO A 7 22.69 19.75 3.20
N LEU A 8 22.50 20.42 4.34
CA LEU A 8 21.93 19.81 5.54
C LEU A 8 20.50 19.31 5.30
N LEU A 9 19.83 19.81 4.27
CA LEU A 9 18.44 19.52 3.93
C LEU A 9 18.34 19.06 2.47
N SER A 10 17.67 17.94 2.23
CA SER A 10 17.39 17.38 0.91
C SER A 10 15.96 16.85 0.89
N THR A 11 15.37 16.75 -0.30
CA THR A 11 14.04 16.17 -0.49
C THR A 11 13.94 14.78 0.18
N ASP A 12 14.91 13.89 -0.06
CA ASP A 12 14.91 12.53 0.50
C ASP A 12 14.87 12.53 2.02
N ARG A 13 15.78 13.26 2.68
CA ARG A 13 15.80 13.43 4.15
C ARG A 13 14.49 13.99 4.72
N ILE A 14 13.82 14.92 4.01
CA ILE A 14 12.51 15.44 4.44
C ILE A 14 11.45 14.35 4.35
N VAL A 15 11.43 13.61 3.24
CA VAL A 15 10.47 12.54 2.98
C VAL A 15 10.66 11.39 3.97
N GLU A 16 11.89 11.01 4.29
CA GLU A 16 12.23 10.00 5.29
C GLU A 16 11.72 10.41 6.68
N ALA A 17 12.04 11.63 7.13
CA ALA A 17 11.57 12.11 8.43
C ALA A 17 10.04 12.27 8.49
N ALA A 18 9.42 12.68 7.39
CA ALA A 18 7.96 12.74 7.30
C ALA A 18 7.32 11.35 7.31
N GLY A 19 7.89 10.38 6.60
CA GLY A 19 7.46 8.99 6.62
C GLY A 19 7.49 8.41 8.04
N ALA A 20 8.64 8.53 8.72
CA ALA A 20 8.77 8.06 10.11
C ALA A 20 7.74 8.71 11.06
N LEU A 21 7.44 10.01 10.86
CA LEU A 21 6.43 10.69 11.65
C LEU A 21 5.00 10.20 11.33
N VAL A 22 4.70 9.91 10.06
CA VAL A 22 3.42 9.30 9.65
C VAL A 22 3.27 7.92 10.27
N ASP A 23 4.32 7.10 10.25
CA ASP A 23 4.25 5.74 10.78
C ASP A 23 4.04 5.75 12.30
N ALA A 24 4.72 6.64 13.02
CA ALA A 24 4.64 6.72 14.48
C ALA A 24 3.37 7.43 15.02
N GLU A 25 2.96 8.53 14.39
CA GLU A 25 1.95 9.46 14.95
C GLU A 25 0.78 9.75 13.99
N GLY A 26 0.80 9.18 12.78
CA GLY A 26 -0.23 9.36 11.77
C GLY A 26 -0.13 10.66 10.96
N LEU A 27 -0.98 10.77 9.93
CA LEU A 27 -0.96 11.88 8.97
C LEU A 27 -1.13 13.27 9.62
N ALA A 28 -1.87 13.35 10.73
CA ALA A 28 -2.16 14.61 11.41
C ALA A 28 -0.90 15.25 12.03
N ALA A 29 0.05 14.44 12.49
CA ALA A 29 1.29 14.91 13.12
C ALA A 29 2.21 15.67 12.17
N VAL A 30 2.13 15.37 10.87
CA VAL A 30 2.94 16.03 9.85
C VAL A 30 2.53 17.50 9.71
N SER A 31 3.47 18.41 9.97
CA SER A 31 3.39 19.83 9.64
C SER A 31 4.78 20.36 9.31
N THR A 32 4.86 21.44 8.52
CA THR A 32 6.15 22.08 8.20
C THR A 32 6.89 22.51 9.46
N ARG A 33 6.18 23.00 10.49
CA ARG A 33 6.78 23.36 11.78
C ARG A 33 7.35 22.16 12.52
N ARG A 34 6.59 21.05 12.62
CA ARG A 34 7.03 19.81 13.29
C ARG A 34 8.24 19.22 12.58
N LEU A 35 8.21 19.14 11.25
CA LEU A 35 9.33 18.66 10.45
C LEU A 35 10.57 19.54 10.55
N ALA A 36 10.41 20.86 10.60
CA ALA A 36 11.54 21.77 10.77
C ALA A 36 12.24 21.54 12.11
N ALA A 37 11.46 21.37 13.19
CA ALA A 37 11.97 21.05 14.51
C ALA A 37 12.68 19.68 14.53
N GLU A 38 12.06 18.65 13.95
CA GLU A 38 12.62 17.30 13.85
C GLU A 38 13.95 17.26 13.10
N LEU A 39 14.03 18.02 11.99
CA LEU A 39 15.22 18.07 11.14
C LEU A 39 16.29 19.06 11.63
N GLY A 40 16.00 19.85 12.67
CA GLY A 40 16.90 20.88 13.20
C GLY A 40 17.14 22.04 12.23
N VAL A 41 16.15 22.39 11.42
CA VAL A 41 16.23 23.46 10.39
C VAL A 41 15.19 24.55 10.62
N SER A 42 15.37 25.70 9.98
CA SER A 42 14.36 26.76 9.99
C SER A 42 13.17 26.41 9.09
N GLY A 43 11.96 26.81 9.48
CA GLY A 43 10.74 26.64 8.66
C GLY A 43 10.88 27.11 7.20
N PRO A 44 11.42 28.31 6.92
CA PRO A 44 11.67 28.79 5.55
C PRO A 44 12.50 27.84 4.68
N SER A 45 13.44 27.08 5.27
CA SER A 45 14.26 26.13 4.52
C SER A 45 13.44 24.98 3.94
N LEU A 46 12.36 24.53 4.61
CA LEU A 46 11.46 23.50 4.09
C LEU A 46 10.63 23.99 2.91
N TYR A 47 10.21 25.25 2.92
CA TYR A 47 9.43 25.84 1.82
C TYR A 47 10.18 25.92 0.48
N ASN A 48 11.51 25.82 0.51
CA ASN A 48 12.32 25.70 -0.71
C ASN A 48 12.19 24.31 -1.37
N HIS A 49 11.73 23.29 -0.63
CA HIS A 49 11.55 21.93 -1.13
C HIS A 49 10.06 21.59 -1.33
N PHE A 50 9.22 21.97 -0.38
CA PHE A 50 7.79 21.69 -0.40
C PHE A 50 6.98 22.88 0.08
N ARG A 51 5.98 23.28 -0.69
CA ARG A 51 5.15 24.45 -0.42
C ARG A 51 4.04 24.14 0.58
N THR A 52 3.58 22.89 0.61
CA THR A 52 2.43 22.47 1.42
C THR A 52 2.69 21.14 2.13
N LYS A 53 1.89 20.88 3.16
CA LYS A 53 1.84 19.56 3.82
C LYS A 53 1.47 18.45 2.82
N ASP A 54 0.52 18.73 1.93
CA ASP A 54 0.05 17.73 0.97
C ASP A 54 1.15 17.34 -0.02
N GLU A 55 1.98 18.27 -0.48
CA GLU A 55 3.13 17.94 -1.33
C GLU A 55 4.14 17.01 -0.63
N ILE A 56 4.34 17.19 0.69
CA ILE A 56 5.18 16.30 1.50
C ILE A 56 4.54 14.90 1.58
N LEU A 57 3.24 14.83 1.87
CA LEU A 57 2.53 13.55 1.97
C LEU A 57 2.49 12.80 0.63
N GLU A 58 2.32 13.50 -0.49
CA GLU A 58 2.39 12.89 -1.83
C GLU A 58 3.81 12.36 -2.13
N ALA A 59 4.86 13.04 -1.65
CA ALA A 59 6.24 12.57 -1.79
C ALA A 59 6.54 11.35 -0.90
N VAL A 60 6.00 11.30 0.33
CA VAL A 60 6.04 10.11 1.19
C VAL A 60 5.32 8.94 0.51
N ALA A 61 4.11 9.18 -0.02
CA ALA A 61 3.35 8.17 -0.75
C ALA A 61 4.10 7.66 -2.01
N ASP A 62 4.79 8.55 -2.75
CA ASP A 62 5.61 8.13 -3.88
C ASP A 62 6.84 7.31 -3.45
N SER A 63 7.47 7.67 -2.33
CA SER A 63 8.58 6.90 -1.74
C SER A 63 8.15 5.47 -1.40
N VAL A 64 7.00 5.31 -0.71
CA VAL A 64 6.43 3.99 -0.38
C VAL A 64 6.05 3.21 -1.65
N SER A 65 5.48 3.87 -2.65
CA SER A 65 5.21 3.23 -3.95
C SER A 65 6.49 2.76 -4.65
N GLY A 66 7.62 3.43 -4.41
CA GLY A 66 8.93 3.06 -4.93
C GLY A 66 9.59 1.86 -4.25
N GLN A 67 9.07 1.42 -3.09
CA GLN A 67 9.53 0.22 -2.40
C GLN A 67 8.90 -1.06 -2.98
N VAL A 68 7.82 -0.94 -3.75
CA VAL A 68 7.14 -2.08 -4.38
C VAL A 68 8.04 -2.65 -5.46
N ASP A 69 8.36 -3.93 -5.34
CA ASP A 69 9.12 -4.66 -6.34
C ASP A 69 8.26 -4.87 -7.60
N LEU A 70 8.85 -4.61 -8.76
CA LEU A 70 8.24 -4.76 -10.09
C LEU A 70 9.02 -5.75 -10.97
N SER A 71 10.09 -6.35 -10.45
CA SER A 71 10.98 -7.25 -11.18
C SER A 71 10.26 -8.51 -11.69
N MET A 72 9.21 -8.96 -10.99
CA MET A 72 8.37 -10.08 -11.38
C MET A 72 7.62 -9.89 -12.70
N PHE A 73 7.51 -8.65 -13.21
CA PHE A 73 6.93 -8.38 -14.53
C PHE A 73 7.97 -8.41 -15.66
N GLN A 74 9.26 -8.59 -15.34
CA GLN A 74 10.38 -8.49 -16.29
C GLN A 74 11.13 -9.81 -16.48
N ASP A 75 10.92 -10.81 -15.61
CA ASP A 75 11.66 -12.08 -15.59
C ASP A 75 11.07 -13.18 -16.50
N GLY A 76 9.98 -12.88 -17.21
CA GLY A 76 9.33 -13.78 -18.17
C GLY A 76 8.44 -14.86 -17.54
N ARG A 77 8.14 -14.78 -16.25
CA ARG A 77 7.19 -15.69 -15.60
C ARG A 77 5.75 -15.48 -16.06
N ASP A 78 4.90 -16.45 -15.76
CA ASP A 78 3.46 -16.37 -16.04
C ASP A 78 2.79 -15.18 -15.34
N TRP A 79 1.83 -14.55 -16.01
CA TRP A 79 1.15 -13.34 -15.54
C TRP A 79 0.49 -13.53 -14.18
N ARG A 80 -0.03 -14.73 -13.89
CA ARG A 80 -0.70 -15.03 -12.63
C ARG A 80 0.30 -15.03 -11.48
N THR A 81 1.45 -15.66 -11.69
CA THR A 81 2.53 -15.71 -10.70
C THR A 81 3.16 -14.32 -10.50
N ALA A 82 3.32 -13.55 -11.58
CA ALA A 82 3.79 -12.16 -11.47
C ALA A 82 2.83 -11.29 -10.65
N LEU A 83 1.52 -11.40 -10.92
CA LEU A 83 0.51 -10.61 -10.21
C LEU A 83 0.39 -11.01 -8.73
N HIS A 84 0.57 -12.30 -8.42
CA HIS A 84 0.68 -12.80 -7.05
C HIS A 84 1.84 -12.14 -6.30
N ASP A 85 3.07 -12.29 -6.79
CA ASP A 85 4.26 -11.82 -6.09
C ASP A 85 4.31 -10.30 -5.99
N TRP A 86 3.79 -9.60 -7.00
CA TRP A 86 3.60 -8.16 -6.95
C TRP A 86 2.61 -7.76 -5.85
N ALA A 87 1.48 -8.46 -5.71
CA ALA A 87 0.51 -8.16 -4.65
C ALA A 87 1.09 -8.39 -3.25
N VAL A 88 1.90 -9.45 -3.08
CA VAL A 88 2.64 -9.71 -1.83
C VAL A 88 3.63 -8.59 -1.53
N SER A 89 4.46 -8.20 -2.51
CA SER A 89 5.42 -7.09 -2.36
C SER A 89 4.71 -5.77 -2.03
N TYR A 90 3.63 -5.47 -2.73
CA TYR A 90 2.86 -4.26 -2.50
C TYR A 90 2.25 -4.24 -1.10
N ARG A 91 1.68 -5.35 -0.64
CA ARG A 91 1.15 -5.46 0.72
C ARG A 91 2.23 -5.28 1.78
N ALA A 92 3.43 -5.83 1.57
CA ALA A 92 4.55 -5.64 2.50
C ALA A 92 4.88 -4.16 2.66
N ALA A 93 5.03 -3.41 1.55
CA ALA A 93 5.28 -1.97 1.59
C ALA A 93 4.16 -1.19 2.31
N LEU A 94 2.89 -1.62 2.19
CA LEU A 94 1.78 -0.98 2.90
C LEU A 94 1.72 -1.37 4.38
N ARG A 95 2.11 -2.59 4.75
CA ARG A 95 2.16 -3.06 6.15
C ARG A 95 3.20 -2.29 6.96
N ASP A 96 4.30 -1.89 6.34
CA ASP A 96 5.34 -1.07 6.98
C ASP A 96 4.89 0.40 7.13
N HIS A 97 3.90 0.84 6.34
CA HIS A 97 3.43 2.22 6.28
C HIS A 97 1.89 2.35 6.30
N PRO A 98 1.16 1.75 7.25
CA PRO A 98 -0.31 1.68 7.19
C PRO A 98 -0.98 3.06 7.22
N ASN A 99 -0.36 4.02 7.89
CA ASN A 99 -0.89 5.38 8.04
C ASN A 99 -0.82 6.22 6.74
N ILE A 100 -0.04 5.83 5.72
CA ILE A 100 0.01 6.52 4.43
C ILE A 100 -1.04 6.00 3.43
N VAL A 101 -1.65 4.84 3.69
CA VAL A 101 -2.63 4.19 2.81
C VAL A 101 -3.75 5.14 2.35
N PRO A 102 -4.33 6.02 3.20
CA PRO A 102 -5.36 6.97 2.75
C PRO A 102 -4.89 7.96 1.67
N VAL A 103 -3.59 8.30 1.63
CA VAL A 103 -3.00 9.17 0.60
C VAL A 103 -2.79 8.38 -0.69
N LEU A 104 -2.30 7.15 -0.58
CA LEU A 104 -2.15 6.25 -1.73
C LEU A 104 -3.51 5.92 -2.38
N ALA A 105 -4.56 5.75 -1.58
CA ALA A 105 -5.90 5.36 -2.01
C ALA A 105 -6.54 6.32 -3.03
N ARG A 106 -6.12 7.59 -3.04
CA ARG A 106 -6.53 8.65 -3.98
C ARG A 106 -6.12 8.37 -5.43
N GLY A 107 -5.27 7.36 -5.65
CA GLY A 107 -4.74 6.99 -6.96
C GLY A 107 -3.33 7.54 -7.19
N PRO A 108 -2.67 7.17 -8.31
CA PRO A 108 -1.25 7.50 -8.55
C PRO A 108 -0.99 8.99 -8.79
N GLY A 109 -1.99 9.75 -9.24
CA GLY A 109 -1.84 11.18 -9.52
C GLY A 109 -0.69 11.46 -10.49
N ARG A 110 0.22 12.36 -10.09
CA ARG A 110 1.45 12.69 -10.85
C ARG A 110 2.70 12.07 -10.23
N ARG A 111 2.55 11.15 -9.28
CA ARG A 111 3.63 10.54 -8.51
C ARG A 111 4.42 9.54 -9.39
N PRO A 112 5.72 9.78 -9.67
CA PRO A 112 6.48 8.96 -10.61
C PRO A 112 6.51 7.46 -10.31
N ALA A 113 6.73 7.04 -9.07
CA ALA A 113 6.72 5.63 -8.69
C ALA A 113 5.31 5.03 -8.77
N GLY A 114 4.29 5.79 -8.34
CA GLY A 114 2.89 5.38 -8.51
C GLY A 114 2.49 5.14 -9.98
N LEU A 115 2.97 5.99 -10.89
CA LEU A 115 2.76 5.82 -12.33
C LEU A 115 3.55 4.63 -12.89
N ARG A 116 4.80 4.41 -12.45
CA ARG A 116 5.58 3.21 -12.86
C ARG A 116 4.92 1.91 -12.44
N LEU A 117 4.37 1.86 -11.22
CA LEU A 117 3.64 0.70 -10.72
C LEU A 117 2.39 0.43 -11.58
N ALA A 118 1.61 1.46 -11.89
CA ALA A 118 0.43 1.32 -12.75
C ALA A 118 0.80 0.85 -14.18
N ASP A 119 1.84 1.45 -14.76
CA ASP A 119 2.34 1.10 -16.09
C ASP A 119 2.85 -0.35 -16.15
N ALA A 120 3.61 -0.79 -15.15
CA ALA A 120 4.13 -2.16 -15.08
C ALA A 120 3.03 -3.21 -15.03
N VAL A 121 2.02 -3.04 -14.16
CA VAL A 121 0.90 -3.98 -14.04
C VAL A 121 0.08 -3.99 -15.34
N TYR A 122 -0.28 -2.82 -15.85
CA TYR A 122 -1.05 -2.71 -17.08
C TYR A 122 -0.31 -3.34 -18.28
N GLY A 123 0.96 -2.98 -18.46
CA GLY A 123 1.82 -3.50 -19.52
C GLY A 123 1.98 -5.01 -19.45
N ALA A 124 2.18 -5.57 -18.25
CA ALA A 124 2.30 -7.01 -18.05
C ALA A 124 1.01 -7.76 -18.43
N MET A 125 -0.16 -7.25 -18.03
CA MET A 125 -1.44 -7.88 -18.38
C MET A 125 -1.69 -7.83 -19.89
N VAL A 126 -1.43 -6.70 -20.55
CA VAL A 126 -1.57 -6.57 -22.01
C VAL A 126 -0.58 -7.48 -22.74
N ALA A 127 0.68 -7.55 -22.27
CA ALA A 127 1.69 -8.44 -22.85
C ALA A 127 1.31 -9.93 -22.70
N ALA A 128 0.62 -10.28 -21.63
CA ALA A 128 0.05 -11.61 -21.43
C ALA A 128 -1.18 -11.89 -22.30
N GLY A 129 -1.70 -10.92 -23.06
CA GLY A 129 -2.84 -11.10 -23.96
C GLY A 129 -4.20 -10.69 -23.40
N TRP A 130 -4.25 -10.04 -22.23
CA TRP A 130 -5.51 -9.48 -21.74
C TRP A 130 -5.95 -8.27 -22.60
N PRO A 131 -7.26 -8.10 -22.84
CA PRO A 131 -7.79 -6.89 -23.46
C PRO A 131 -7.46 -5.65 -22.60
N PRO A 132 -7.08 -4.51 -23.20
CA PRO A 132 -6.71 -3.28 -22.47
C PRO A 132 -7.68 -2.82 -21.37
N ALA A 133 -8.99 -2.90 -21.64
CA ALA A 133 -10.01 -2.52 -20.66
C ALA A 133 -10.04 -3.47 -19.44
N GLN A 134 -9.80 -4.76 -19.67
CA GLN A 134 -9.71 -5.76 -18.60
C GLN A 134 -8.40 -5.62 -17.83
N ALA A 135 -7.27 -5.37 -18.50
CA ALA A 135 -5.98 -5.07 -17.85
C ALA A 135 -6.09 -3.89 -16.87
N THR A 136 -6.77 -2.81 -17.27
CA THR A 136 -7.07 -1.67 -16.37
C THR A 136 -7.91 -2.09 -15.17
N SER A 137 -8.94 -2.91 -15.41
CA SER A 137 -9.84 -3.39 -14.35
C SER A 137 -9.12 -4.31 -13.37
N ILE A 138 -8.22 -5.18 -13.84
CA ILE A 138 -7.36 -6.04 -13.02
C ILE A 138 -6.47 -5.19 -12.12
N GLY A 139 -5.77 -4.20 -12.67
CA GLY A 139 -4.92 -3.31 -11.87
C GLY A 139 -5.69 -2.57 -10.77
N ALA A 140 -6.90 -2.07 -11.09
CA ALA A 140 -7.76 -1.42 -10.11
C ALA A 140 -8.24 -2.40 -9.02
N LEU A 141 -8.74 -3.57 -9.42
CA LEU A 141 -9.22 -4.63 -8.53
C LEU A 141 -8.12 -5.05 -7.53
N MET A 142 -6.94 -5.36 -8.04
CA MET A 142 -5.82 -5.79 -7.20
C MET A 142 -5.39 -4.69 -6.23
N ARG A 143 -5.36 -3.43 -6.68
CA ARG A 143 -5.07 -2.29 -5.81
C ARG A 143 -6.09 -2.17 -4.68
N TYR A 144 -7.39 -2.28 -4.97
CA TYR A 144 -8.43 -2.22 -3.93
C TYR A 144 -8.26 -3.32 -2.89
N PHE A 145 -8.00 -4.54 -3.36
CA PHE A 145 -7.78 -5.69 -2.48
C PHE A 145 -6.55 -5.50 -1.58
N VAL A 146 -5.39 -5.18 -2.17
CA VAL A 146 -4.13 -5.00 -1.43
C VAL A 146 -4.25 -3.84 -0.42
N MET A 147 -4.78 -2.70 -0.83
CA MET A 147 -4.98 -1.55 0.07
C MET A 147 -5.96 -1.85 1.20
N GLY A 148 -7.08 -2.51 0.89
CA GLY A 148 -8.05 -2.92 1.89
C GLY A 148 -7.44 -3.84 2.95
N SER A 149 -6.58 -4.77 2.52
CA SER A 149 -5.88 -5.70 3.42
C SER A 149 -4.82 -5.05 4.32
N ALA A 150 -4.43 -3.81 4.03
CA ALA A 150 -3.39 -3.08 4.76
C ALA A 150 -3.95 -1.94 5.64
N LEU A 151 -5.25 -1.64 5.58
CA LEU A 151 -5.85 -0.52 6.31
C LEU A 151 -5.93 -0.78 7.83
N GLY A 152 -6.02 -2.05 8.23
CA GLY A 152 -6.07 -2.47 9.62
C GLY A 152 -6.36 -3.96 9.73
N SER A 153 -6.13 -4.51 10.91
CA SER A 153 -6.46 -5.91 11.18
C SER A 153 -7.97 -6.11 11.26
N PHE A 154 -8.48 -7.13 10.57
CA PHE A 154 -9.87 -7.56 10.76
C PHE A 154 -10.07 -8.10 12.18
N ALA A 155 -9.15 -8.96 12.61
CA ALA A 155 -9.21 -9.65 13.89
C ALA A 155 -8.96 -8.71 15.09
N GLY A 156 -8.10 -7.69 14.93
CA GLY A 156 -7.88 -6.66 15.95
C GLY A 156 -9.08 -5.76 16.22
N GLY A 157 -10.12 -5.81 15.38
CA GLY A 157 -11.38 -5.07 15.59
C GLY A 157 -12.31 -5.71 16.63
N PHE A 158 -12.03 -6.94 17.08
CA PHE A 158 -12.81 -7.62 18.11
C PHE A 158 -12.24 -7.32 19.49
N VAL A 159 -13.12 -7.04 20.45
CA VAL A 159 -12.71 -6.78 21.83
C VAL A 159 -12.40 -8.10 22.53
N ASP A 160 -11.35 -8.10 23.34
CA ASP A 160 -11.00 -9.24 24.20
C ASP A 160 -11.87 -9.26 25.46
N ASP A 161 -13.18 -9.40 25.25
CA ASP A 161 -14.18 -9.54 26.30
C ASP A 161 -15.26 -10.51 25.82
N ALA A 162 -15.24 -11.73 26.36
CA ALA A 162 -16.23 -12.75 26.03
C ALA A 162 -17.68 -12.32 26.34
N SER A 163 -17.88 -11.43 27.32
CA SER A 163 -19.22 -10.95 27.68
C SER A 163 -19.83 -10.01 26.64
N ALA A 164 -19.02 -9.45 25.74
CA ALA A 164 -19.49 -8.68 24.59
C ALA A 164 -20.18 -9.54 23.53
N TYR A 165 -20.07 -10.87 23.62
CA TYR A 165 -20.56 -11.82 22.61
C TYR A 165 -21.60 -12.79 23.19
N ASP A 166 -22.75 -12.27 23.60
CA ASP A 166 -23.88 -13.09 24.08
C ASP A 166 -24.28 -14.12 22.99
N PRO A 167 -24.24 -15.44 23.26
CA PRO A 167 -24.61 -16.47 22.30
C PRO A 167 -26.07 -16.42 21.85
N ALA A 168 -26.98 -15.79 22.62
CA ALA A 168 -28.37 -15.61 22.23
C ALA A 168 -28.51 -14.62 21.06
N ASP A 169 -27.69 -13.56 21.06
CA ASP A 169 -27.70 -12.51 20.03
C ASP A 169 -26.67 -12.80 18.91
N TYR A 170 -25.52 -13.40 19.27
CA TYR A 170 -24.37 -13.60 18.38
C TYR A 170 -23.87 -15.06 18.38
N PRO A 171 -24.68 -16.02 17.88
CA PRO A 171 -24.37 -17.45 17.98
C PRO A 171 -23.09 -17.88 17.25
N HIS A 172 -22.59 -17.08 16.32
CA HIS A 172 -21.39 -17.36 15.52
C HIS A 172 -20.13 -16.62 15.99
N LEU A 173 -20.24 -15.75 17.01
CA LEU A 173 -19.13 -14.93 17.52
C LEU A 173 -18.65 -15.36 18.92
N GLN A 174 -19.00 -16.57 19.37
CA GLN A 174 -18.65 -17.08 20.70
C GLN A 174 -17.13 -17.06 20.97
N GLN A 175 -16.32 -17.20 19.92
CA GLN A 175 -14.85 -17.19 19.99
C GLN A 175 -14.23 -15.88 19.47
N ALA A 176 -15.05 -14.85 19.20
CA ALA A 176 -14.57 -13.62 18.59
C ALA A 176 -13.58 -12.86 19.48
N HIS A 177 -13.73 -12.95 20.80
CA HIS A 177 -12.78 -12.39 21.77
C HIS A 177 -11.35 -12.94 21.62
N LEU A 178 -11.20 -14.17 21.12
CA LEU A 178 -9.89 -14.80 20.90
C LEU A 178 -9.20 -14.38 19.59
N LEU A 179 -9.90 -13.65 18.70
CA LEU A 179 -9.38 -13.33 17.37
C LEU A 179 -8.23 -12.32 17.45
N ALA A 180 -8.31 -11.33 18.35
CA ALA A 180 -7.29 -10.30 18.50
C ALA A 180 -5.89 -10.88 18.79
N GLU A 181 -5.81 -11.94 19.60
CA GLU A 181 -4.55 -12.63 19.91
C GLU A 181 -3.93 -13.35 18.69
N GLN A 182 -4.73 -13.70 17.69
CA GLN A 182 -4.29 -14.40 16.48
C GLN A 182 -4.31 -13.50 15.24
N GLN A 183 -4.36 -12.18 15.43
CA GLN A 183 -4.65 -11.23 14.36
C GLN A 183 -3.70 -11.34 13.16
N GLU A 184 -2.39 -11.42 13.41
CA GLU A 184 -1.41 -11.51 12.33
C GLU A 184 -1.60 -12.75 11.46
N LYS A 185 -1.87 -13.90 12.10
CA LYS A 185 -2.10 -15.17 11.39
C LYS A 185 -3.40 -15.16 10.62
N ILE A 186 -4.45 -14.54 11.17
CA ILE A 186 -5.76 -14.42 10.52
C ILE A 186 -5.64 -13.51 9.30
N ASP A 187 -5.03 -12.35 9.44
CA ASP A 187 -4.89 -11.37 8.35
C ASP A 187 -4.00 -11.92 7.23
N GLU A 188 -2.93 -12.65 7.56
CA GLU A 188 -2.09 -13.31 6.57
C GLU A 188 -2.86 -14.37 5.78
N ARG A 189 -3.57 -15.26 6.50
CA ARG A 189 -4.40 -16.28 5.85
C ARG A 189 -5.52 -15.66 5.01
N ALA A 190 -6.14 -14.60 5.49
CA ALA A 190 -7.21 -13.91 4.79
C ALA A 190 -6.70 -13.27 3.49
N PHE A 191 -5.53 -12.64 3.52
CA PHE A 191 -4.90 -12.09 2.33
C PHE A 191 -4.56 -13.18 1.31
N GLU A 192 -3.89 -14.25 1.72
CA GLU A 192 -3.53 -15.35 0.83
C GLU A 192 -4.75 -16.03 0.19
N THR A 193 -5.80 -16.27 1.01
CA THR A 193 -7.06 -16.84 0.54
C THR A 193 -7.72 -15.92 -0.48
N GLY A 194 -7.80 -14.62 -0.19
CA GLY A 194 -8.40 -13.64 -1.09
C GLY A 194 -7.61 -13.47 -2.40
N LEU A 195 -6.28 -13.41 -2.31
CA LEU A 195 -5.40 -13.30 -3.47
C LEU A 195 -5.55 -14.52 -4.39
N THR A 196 -5.52 -15.72 -3.82
CA THR A 196 -5.71 -16.97 -4.56
C THR A 196 -7.07 -16.99 -5.26
N ALA A 197 -8.15 -16.67 -4.54
CA ALA A 197 -9.49 -16.65 -5.09
C ALA A 197 -9.66 -15.62 -6.23
N LEU A 198 -9.06 -14.44 -6.11
CA LEU A 198 -9.05 -13.42 -7.17
C LEU A 198 -8.30 -13.92 -8.41
N LEU A 199 -7.11 -14.48 -8.22
CA LEU A 199 -6.29 -14.99 -9.32
C LEU A 199 -6.96 -16.19 -10.02
N ASP A 200 -7.65 -17.06 -9.28
CA ASP A 200 -8.44 -18.17 -9.82
C ASP A 200 -9.57 -17.65 -10.70
N GLY A 201 -10.32 -16.66 -10.20
CA GLY A 201 -11.37 -16.00 -10.97
C GLY A 201 -10.84 -15.34 -12.25
N LEU A 202 -9.67 -14.69 -12.18
CA LEU A 202 -9.01 -14.11 -13.35
C LEU A 202 -8.53 -15.18 -14.33
N ALA A 203 -7.99 -16.30 -13.86
CA ALA A 203 -7.57 -17.39 -14.75
C ALA A 203 -8.74 -17.95 -15.57
N LEU A 204 -9.91 -18.14 -14.93
CA LEU A 204 -11.13 -18.56 -15.62
C LEU A 204 -11.60 -17.54 -16.68
N GLN A 205 -11.50 -16.25 -16.38
CA GLN A 205 -11.84 -15.18 -17.34
C GLN A 205 -10.84 -15.13 -18.50
N TYR A 206 -9.55 -15.32 -18.23
CA TYR A 206 -8.49 -15.35 -19.25
C TYR A 206 -8.73 -16.45 -20.29
N GLU A 207 -9.09 -17.65 -19.83
CA GLU A 207 -9.45 -18.76 -20.73
C GLU A 207 -10.68 -18.46 -21.59
N GLN A 208 -11.62 -17.64 -21.11
CA GLN A 208 -12.79 -17.26 -21.89
C GLN A 208 -12.41 -16.28 -23.00
N VAL A 209 -11.57 -15.29 -22.70
CA VAL A 209 -11.03 -14.33 -23.70
C VAL A 209 -10.40 -15.11 -24.86
N HIS A 210 -9.55 -16.08 -24.56
CA HIS A 210 -8.79 -16.82 -25.57
C HIS A 210 -9.55 -17.96 -26.24
N ARG A 211 -10.69 -18.36 -25.70
CA ARG A 211 -11.63 -19.25 -26.42
C ARG A 211 -12.45 -18.51 -27.47
N THR A 212 -12.61 -17.20 -27.32
CA THR A 212 -13.42 -16.35 -28.21
C THR A 212 -12.61 -15.57 -29.25
N ALA A 213 -11.27 -15.61 -29.16
CA ALA A 213 -10.34 -14.98 -30.09
C ALA A 213 -9.95 -15.93 -31.23
#